data_AF-A0A7R9B1Q5-F1
#
_entry.id   AF-A0A7R9B1Q5-F1
#
_cell.length_a   1.000
_cell.length_b   1.000
_cell.length_c   1.000
_cell.angle_alpha   90.00
_cell.angle_beta   90.00
_cell.angle_gamma   90.00
#
_symmetry.space_group_name_H-M   'P 1'
#
loop_
_entity.id
_entity.type
_entity.pdbx_description
1 polymer ?
#
loop_
_entity_poly.entity_id
_entity_poly.type
_entity_poly.pdbx_seq_one_letter_code
_entity_poly.pdbx_strand_id
1 'polypeptide(L)'
;MNPHLRGGRVENHLGTTTPSSPDRDSNLDLLVLSGRAQHNKRKLFREELLPQFLTVLLHTLLNKSHSLLGDDIAVAIYNMAAVDFPAFHDAFIPHFLRTTSGLDDNQRTILQRNFKRDMDLPSFTQNILRLMNDMRCYRLCNASLPANSVKL
;
A
#
# COMPACT_ATOMS: atom_id res chain seq x y z
N MET A 1 95.31 31.80 7.75
CA MET A 1 94.58 30.51 7.71
C MET A 1 93.08 30.83 7.78
N ASN A 2 92.28 30.19 6.93
CA ASN A 2 90.82 30.29 6.70
C ASN A 2 90.25 31.41 5.81
N PRO A 3 89.66 31.02 4.65
CA PRO A 3 88.74 31.83 3.85
C PRO A 3 87.31 31.26 3.70
N HIS A 4 86.38 32.17 3.33
CA HIS A 4 85.19 32.08 2.47
C HIS A 4 83.92 31.21 2.77
N LEU A 5 82.83 31.95 3.07
CA LEU A 5 81.47 31.97 2.46
C LEU A 5 80.91 30.76 1.69
N ARG A 6 79.71 30.28 2.07
CA ARG A 6 78.53 30.14 1.16
C ARG A 6 77.23 29.81 1.91
N GLY A 7 76.14 30.45 1.49
CA GLY A 7 74.80 30.25 2.03
C GLY A 7 74.14 28.92 1.66
N GLY A 8 73.14 28.53 2.45
CA GLY A 8 72.30 27.36 2.25
C GLY A 8 70.90 27.63 2.82
N ARG A 9 69.96 27.79 1.88
CA ARG A 9 68.50 27.84 2.05
C ARG A 9 68.00 26.58 2.78
N VAL A 10 67.22 26.77 3.84
CA VAL A 10 66.41 25.70 4.48
C VAL A 10 64.94 25.98 4.15
N GLU A 11 64.47 25.39 3.06
CA GLU A 11 63.06 25.00 2.90
C GLU A 11 62.88 23.65 3.59
N ASN A 12 61.76 23.48 4.32
CA ASN A 12 61.11 22.23 4.77
C ASN A 12 60.35 22.51 6.09
N HIS A 13 59.05 22.30 6.30
CA HIS A 13 58.07 21.42 5.66
C HIS A 13 56.66 22.03 5.77
N LEU A 14 56.03 22.35 4.64
CA LEU A 14 54.57 22.48 4.56
C LEU A 14 54.04 21.14 4.06
N GLY A 15 53.52 20.34 4.98
CA GLY A 15 52.80 19.12 4.64
C GLY A 15 51.55 19.48 3.85
N THR A 16 51.61 19.32 2.54
CA THR A 16 50.43 19.34 1.68
C THR A 16 49.65 18.06 1.93
N THR A 17 48.71 18.09 2.87
CA THR A 17 47.62 17.11 2.88
C THR A 17 46.74 17.42 1.69
N THR A 18 46.95 16.69 0.59
CA THR A 18 45.97 16.59 -0.48
C THR A 18 44.65 16.10 0.12
N PRO A 19 43.51 16.76 -0.14
CA PRO A 19 42.22 16.20 0.25
C PRO A 19 42.00 14.96 -0.62
N SER A 20 41.93 13.79 0.03
CA SER A 20 41.49 12.54 -0.58
C SER A 20 40.16 12.77 -1.30
N SER A 21 40.13 12.41 -2.59
CA SER A 21 38.93 12.41 -3.41
C SER A 21 37.80 11.69 -2.67
N PRO A 22 36.57 12.23 -2.62
CA PRO A 22 35.48 11.56 -1.91
C PRO A 22 35.22 10.21 -2.56
N ASP A 23 35.42 9.16 -1.76
CA ASP A 23 35.35 7.75 -2.14
C ASP A 23 34.09 7.45 -2.97
N ARG A 24 34.32 7.03 -4.22
CA ARG A 24 33.25 6.58 -5.13
C ARG A 24 32.47 5.40 -4.53
N ASP A 25 33.12 4.60 -3.69
CA ASP A 25 32.54 3.44 -3.03
C ASP A 25 31.52 3.86 -1.94
N SER A 26 31.78 4.95 -1.20
CA SER A 26 30.83 5.48 -0.21
C SER A 26 29.54 6.01 -0.85
N ASN A 27 29.64 6.59 -2.05
CA ASN A 27 28.47 7.03 -2.82
C ASN A 27 27.68 5.85 -3.40
N LEU A 28 28.35 4.76 -3.80
CA LEU A 28 27.69 3.53 -4.24
C LEU A 28 26.91 2.88 -3.09
N ASP A 29 27.52 2.79 -1.90
CA ASP A 29 26.88 2.23 -0.72
C ASP A 29 25.66 3.05 -0.28
N LEU A 30 25.77 4.38 -0.29
CA LEU A 30 24.65 5.28 -0.01
C LEU A 30 23.51 5.11 -1.01
N LEU A 31 23.83 4.99 -2.31
CA LEU A 31 22.83 4.77 -3.36
C LEU A 31 22.13 3.42 -3.21
N VAL A 32 22.88 2.35 -2.94
CA VAL A 32 22.35 0.99 -2.71
C VAL A 32 21.48 0.94 -1.46
N LEU A 33 21.92 1.55 -0.36
CA LEU A 33 21.14 1.65 0.88
C LEU A 33 19.84 2.44 0.66
N SER A 34 19.89 3.56 -0.05
CA SER A 34 18.69 4.35 -0.39
C SER A 34 17.71 3.55 -1.25
N GLY A 35 18.21 2.78 -2.23
CA GLY A 35 17.41 1.92 -3.10
C GLY A 35 16.75 0.76 -2.36
N ARG A 36 17.47 0.15 -1.40
CA ARG A 36 16.95 -0.92 -0.52
C ARG A 36 15.89 -0.38 0.45
N ALA A 37 16.15 0.77 1.06
CA ALA A 37 15.19 1.43 1.94
C ALA A 37 13.91 1.81 1.19
N GLN A 38 14.03 2.32 -0.04
CA GLN A 38 12.88 2.66 -0.89
C GLN A 38 12.08 1.41 -1.30
N HIS A 39 12.74 0.31 -1.67
CA HIS A 39 12.08 -0.97 -1.95
C HIS A 39 11.34 -1.53 -0.74
N ASN A 40 11.96 -1.49 0.44
CA ASN A 40 11.37 -1.98 1.68
C ASN A 40 10.12 -1.16 2.07
N LYS A 41 10.18 0.19 1.96
CA LYS A 41 9.01 1.05 2.19
C LYS A 41 7.86 0.76 1.22
N ARG A 42 8.18 0.52 -0.07
CA ARG A 42 7.18 0.17 -1.09
C ARG A 42 6.54 -1.21 -0.83
N LYS A 43 7.33 -2.19 -0.37
CA LYS A 43 6.82 -3.51 0.02
C LYS A 43 5.94 -3.44 1.25
N LEU A 44 6.41 -2.79 2.32
CA LEU A 44 5.68 -2.70 3.59
C LEU A 44 4.35 -1.97 3.41
N PHE A 45 4.32 -0.90 2.61
CA PHE A 45 3.06 -0.24 2.26
C PHE A 45 2.10 -1.17 1.52
N ARG A 46 2.59 -1.90 0.51
CA ARG A 46 1.75 -2.76 -0.34
C ARG A 46 1.26 -4.02 0.39
N GLU A 47 2.08 -4.60 1.25
CA GLU A 47 1.82 -5.87 1.91
C GLU A 47 1.06 -5.69 3.24
N GLU A 48 1.28 -4.59 3.97
CA GLU A 48 0.68 -4.39 5.30
C GLU A 48 -0.36 -3.27 5.34
N LEU A 49 -0.03 -2.09 4.79
CA LEU A 49 -0.87 -0.89 4.94
C LEU A 49 -2.00 -0.82 3.92
N LEU A 50 -1.74 -1.19 2.66
CA LEU A 50 -2.73 -1.12 1.58
C LEU A 50 -3.97 -1.98 1.86
N PRO A 51 -3.86 -3.23 2.34
CA PRO A 51 -5.03 -4.00 2.77
C PRO A 51 -5.82 -3.30 3.88
N GLN A 52 -5.14 -2.69 4.86
CA GLN A 52 -5.80 -1.97 5.96
C GLN A 52 -6.59 -0.76 5.45
N PHE A 53 -5.99 0.05 4.56
CA PHE A 53 -6.66 1.18 3.93
C PHE A 53 -7.89 0.74 3.12
N LEU A 54 -7.73 -0.30 2.29
CA LEU A 54 -8.85 -0.85 1.53
C LEU A 54 -9.98 -1.32 2.45
N THR A 55 -9.66 -2.01 3.56
CA THR A 55 -10.67 -2.44 4.55
C THR A 55 -11.42 -1.26 5.16
N VAL A 56 -10.72 -0.20 5.57
CA VAL A 56 -11.35 1.01 6.14
C VAL A 56 -12.26 1.68 5.12
N LEU A 57 -11.81 1.84 3.88
CA LEU A 57 -12.61 2.47 2.82
C LEU A 57 -13.85 1.65 2.47
N LEU A 58 -13.73 0.32 2.34
CA LEU A 58 -14.87 -0.55 2.10
C LEU A 58 -15.86 -0.55 3.27
N HIS A 59 -15.40 -0.58 4.51
CA HIS A 59 -16.28 -0.43 5.67
C HIS A 59 -16.97 0.94 5.69
N THR A 60 -16.28 2.00 5.28
CA THR A 60 -16.85 3.34 5.17
C THR A 60 -17.99 3.37 4.15
N LEU A 61 -17.82 2.74 3.00
CA LEU A 61 -18.89 2.56 2.00
C LEU A 61 -20.04 1.71 2.53
N LEU A 62 -19.73 0.61 3.22
CA LEU A 62 -20.72 -0.33 3.76
C LEU A 62 -21.63 0.33 4.80
N ASN A 63 -21.04 1.10 5.72
CA ASN A 63 -21.75 1.77 6.81
C ASN A 63 -22.47 3.06 6.38
N LYS A 64 -22.26 3.52 5.13
CA LYS A 64 -22.90 4.71 4.56
C LYS A 64 -22.70 6.01 5.36
N SER A 65 -21.69 6.06 6.22
CA SER A 65 -21.43 7.20 7.10
C SER A 65 -21.17 8.51 6.33
N HIS A 66 -20.87 8.43 5.02
CA HIS A 66 -20.61 9.58 4.15
C HIS A 66 -21.17 9.37 2.73
N SER A 67 -22.50 9.32 2.54
CA SER A 67 -23.06 9.05 1.19
C SER A 67 -22.65 10.08 0.11
N LEU A 68 -22.21 11.27 0.51
CA LEU A 68 -21.68 12.31 -0.39
C LEU A 68 -20.29 11.99 -0.97
N LEU A 69 -19.50 11.13 -0.31
CA LEU A 69 -18.13 10.81 -0.71
C LEU A 69 -18.00 9.41 -1.32
N GLY A 70 -19.12 8.72 -1.56
CA GLY A 70 -19.10 7.32 -2.01
C GLY A 70 -18.35 7.10 -3.32
N ASP A 71 -18.54 8.01 -4.28
CA ASP A 71 -17.88 7.92 -5.58
C ASP A 71 -16.38 8.20 -5.47
N ASP A 72 -15.97 9.22 -4.72
CA ASP A 72 -14.56 9.54 -4.49
C ASP A 72 -13.83 8.41 -3.74
N ILE A 73 -14.50 7.80 -2.76
CA ILE A 73 -13.96 6.64 -2.04
C ILE A 73 -13.82 5.45 -3.00
N ALA A 74 -14.79 5.21 -3.90
CA ALA A 74 -14.69 4.14 -4.89
C ALA A 74 -13.52 4.37 -5.87
N VAL A 75 -13.27 5.62 -6.27
CA VAL A 75 -12.10 6.00 -7.07
C VAL A 75 -10.80 5.77 -6.28
N ALA A 76 -10.76 6.09 -4.99
CA ALA A 76 -9.60 5.82 -4.14
C ALA A 76 -9.31 4.32 -4.03
N ILE A 77 -10.35 3.49 -3.86
CA ILE A 77 -10.23 2.03 -3.85
C ILE A 77 -9.70 1.53 -5.19
N TYR A 78 -10.19 2.07 -6.31
CA TYR A 78 -9.67 1.72 -7.64
C TYR A 78 -8.16 2.01 -7.75
N ASN A 79 -7.72 3.20 -7.34
CA ASN A 79 -6.30 3.57 -7.43
C ASN A 79 -5.41 2.65 -6.60
N MET A 80 -5.90 2.15 -5.47
CA MET A 80 -5.19 1.16 -4.65
C MET A 80 -5.23 -0.25 -5.27
N ALA A 81 -6.38 -0.66 -5.82
CA ALA A 81 -6.52 -1.94 -6.50
C ALA A 81 -5.65 -2.01 -7.78
N ALA A 82 -5.49 -0.90 -8.49
CA ALA A 82 -4.67 -0.79 -9.69
C ALA A 82 -3.17 -1.06 -9.46
N VAL A 83 -2.72 -1.05 -8.20
CA VAL A 83 -1.36 -1.48 -7.83
C VAL A 83 -1.15 -2.98 -8.08
N ASP A 84 -2.19 -3.79 -7.90
CA ASP A 84 -2.21 -5.23 -8.18
C ASP A 84 -3.66 -5.76 -8.21
N PHE A 85 -4.32 -5.68 -9.36
CA PHE A 85 -5.69 -6.18 -9.52
C PHE A 85 -5.80 -7.68 -9.22
N PRO A 86 -4.90 -8.56 -9.69
CA PRO A 86 -4.91 -9.97 -9.29
C PRO A 86 -4.93 -10.16 -7.76
N ALA A 87 -4.04 -9.51 -7.02
CA ALA A 87 -4.05 -9.62 -5.55
C ALA A 87 -5.34 -9.07 -4.93
N PHE A 88 -5.88 -7.98 -5.48
CA PHE A 88 -7.15 -7.42 -5.04
C PHE A 88 -8.32 -8.41 -5.21
N HIS A 89 -8.48 -8.99 -6.40
CA HIS A 89 -9.59 -9.88 -6.72
C HIS A 89 -9.45 -11.27 -6.12
N ASP A 90 -8.24 -11.84 -6.11
CA ASP A 90 -8.03 -13.26 -5.77
C ASP A 90 -7.71 -13.48 -4.29
N ALA A 91 -7.15 -12.48 -3.62
CA ALA A 91 -6.79 -12.58 -2.20
C ALA A 91 -7.61 -11.63 -1.32
N PHE A 92 -7.58 -10.33 -1.62
CA PHE A 92 -8.15 -9.31 -0.75
C PHE A 92 -9.68 -9.39 -0.66
N ILE A 93 -10.42 -9.42 -1.77
CA ILE A 93 -11.89 -9.47 -1.75
C ILE A 93 -12.42 -10.72 -1.06
N PRO A 94 -11.96 -11.96 -1.36
CA PRO A 94 -12.38 -13.15 -0.63
C PRO A 94 -12.06 -13.08 0.87
N HIS A 95 -10.91 -12.52 1.23
CA HIS A 95 -10.55 -12.30 2.63
C HIS A 95 -11.45 -11.28 3.33
N PHE A 96 -11.71 -10.14 2.69
CA PHE A 96 -12.62 -9.10 3.19
C PHE A 96 -14.04 -9.66 3.38
N LEU A 97 -14.55 -10.40 2.38
CA LEU A 97 -15.85 -11.03 2.45
C LEU A 97 -15.93 -12.06 3.56
N ARG A 98 -14.86 -12.79 3.89
CA ARG A 98 -14.81 -13.78 5.00
C ARG A 98 -14.70 -13.14 6.38
N THR A 99 -14.01 -12.01 6.50
CA THR A 99 -13.80 -11.31 7.78
C THR A 99 -14.96 -10.37 8.14
N THR A 100 -15.79 -9.99 7.17
CA THR A 100 -16.95 -9.13 7.43
C THR A 100 -18.03 -9.89 8.22
N SER A 101 -18.49 -9.33 9.34
CA SER A 101 -19.58 -9.91 10.15
C SER A 101 -20.98 -9.69 9.54
N GLY A 102 -21.94 -10.52 9.92
CA GLY A 102 -23.36 -10.34 9.54
C GLY A 102 -23.76 -10.94 8.19
N LEU A 103 -22.90 -11.78 7.61
CA LEU A 103 -23.16 -12.59 6.41
C LEU A 103 -23.01 -14.08 6.75
N ASP A 104 -23.87 -14.91 6.19
CA ASP A 104 -23.68 -16.37 6.21
C ASP A 104 -22.78 -16.85 5.06
N ASP A 105 -22.38 -18.12 5.09
CA ASP A 105 -21.43 -18.70 4.11
C ASP A 105 -22.00 -18.76 2.69
N ASN A 106 -23.30 -18.95 2.55
CA ASN A 106 -23.97 -18.97 1.24
C ASN A 106 -23.99 -17.56 0.64
N GLN A 107 -24.35 -16.55 1.42
CA GLN A 107 -24.34 -15.14 1.03
C GLN A 107 -22.92 -14.71 0.61
N ARG A 108 -21.88 -15.09 1.38
CA ARG A 108 -20.48 -14.82 1.00
C ARG A 108 -20.12 -15.45 -0.35
N THR A 109 -20.53 -16.69 -0.57
CA THR A 109 -20.29 -17.40 -1.83
C THR A 109 -20.98 -16.72 -3.01
N ILE A 110 -22.24 -16.30 -2.84
CA ILE A 110 -23.00 -15.57 -3.87
C ILE A 110 -22.34 -14.24 -4.20
N LEU A 111 -21.97 -13.45 -3.18
CA LEU A 111 -21.30 -12.17 -3.34
C LEU A 111 -19.96 -12.32 -4.08
N GLN A 112 -19.15 -13.30 -3.67
CA GLN A 112 -17.87 -13.58 -4.33
C GLN A 112 -18.04 -14.00 -5.78
N ARG A 113 -19.02 -14.86 -6.08
CA ARG A 113 -19.31 -15.31 -7.45
C ARG A 113 -19.80 -14.18 -8.35
N ASN A 114 -20.62 -13.28 -7.81
CA ASN A 114 -21.21 -12.18 -8.57
C ASN A 114 -20.26 -10.97 -8.72
N PHE A 115 -19.18 -10.93 -7.94
CA PHE A 115 -18.19 -9.86 -8.02
C PHE A 115 -17.38 -9.96 -9.31
N LYS A 116 -17.57 -8.99 -10.20
CA LYS A 116 -16.86 -8.93 -11.48
C LYS A 116 -15.39 -8.53 -11.30
N ARG A 117 -14.54 -8.97 -12.23
CA ARG A 117 -13.11 -8.59 -12.30
C ARG A 117 -12.89 -7.44 -13.28
N ASP A 118 -13.75 -6.43 -13.20
CA ASP A 118 -13.68 -5.27 -14.09
C ASP A 118 -12.47 -4.41 -13.69
N MET A 119 -11.67 -3.97 -14.66
CA MET A 119 -10.45 -3.18 -14.44
C MET A 119 -10.53 -1.76 -14.99
N ASP A 120 -11.58 -1.43 -15.75
CA ASP A 120 -11.85 -0.05 -16.11
C ASP A 120 -12.53 0.68 -14.95
N LEU A 121 -12.14 1.95 -14.76
CA LEU A 121 -12.59 2.75 -13.63
C LEU A 121 -14.14 2.80 -13.50
N PRO A 122 -14.93 3.06 -14.57
CA PRO A 122 -16.38 3.12 -14.45
C PRO A 122 -17.00 1.79 -14.01
N SER A 123 -16.60 0.67 -14.61
CA SER A 123 -17.18 -0.64 -14.27
C SER A 123 -16.71 -1.11 -12.89
N PHE A 124 -15.43 -0.91 -12.56
CA PHE A 124 -14.89 -1.25 -11.24
C PHE A 124 -15.63 -0.52 -10.12
N THR A 125 -15.77 0.81 -10.22
CA THR A 125 -16.43 1.62 -9.19
C THR A 125 -17.88 1.23 -9.02
N GLN A 126 -18.62 1.02 -10.11
CA GLN A 126 -19.99 0.52 -10.07
C GLN A 126 -20.09 -0.87 -9.41
N ASN A 127 -19.14 -1.77 -9.71
CA ASN A 127 -19.11 -3.10 -9.14
C ASN A 127 -18.82 -3.09 -7.63
N ILE A 128 -17.92 -2.22 -7.15
CA ILE A 128 -17.68 -1.98 -5.72
C ILE A 128 -18.94 -1.45 -5.03
N LEU A 129 -19.57 -0.41 -5.58
CA LEU A 129 -20.78 0.17 -4.99
C LEU A 129 -21.93 -0.84 -4.95
N ARG A 130 -22.09 -1.65 -6.00
CA ARG A 130 -23.05 -2.76 -6.03
C ARG A 130 -22.76 -3.77 -4.93
N LEU A 131 -21.51 -4.24 -4.81
CA LEU A 131 -21.11 -5.20 -3.77
C LEU A 131 -21.45 -4.67 -2.37
N MET A 132 -21.12 -3.41 -2.08
CA MET A 132 -21.42 -2.79 -0.78
C MET A 132 -22.92 -2.68 -0.51
N ASN A 133 -23.72 -2.39 -1.55
CA ASN A 133 -25.17 -2.37 -1.44
C ASN A 133 -25.73 -3.76 -1.14
N ASP A 134 -25.30 -4.79 -1.87
CA ASP A 134 -25.77 -6.16 -1.69
C ASP A 134 -25.43 -6.70 -0.30
N MET A 135 -24.19 -6.47 0.17
CA MET A 135 -23.77 -6.82 1.53
C MET A 135 -24.64 -6.17 2.59
N ARG A 136 -24.99 -4.89 2.41
CA ARG A 136 -25.87 -4.18 3.35
C ARG A 136 -27.28 -4.76 3.34
N CYS A 137 -27.82 -5.08 2.17
CA CYS A 137 -29.12 -5.73 2.05
C CYS A 137 -29.14 -7.05 2.84
N TYR A 138 -28.14 -7.91 2.66
CA TYR A 138 -28.03 -9.14 3.44
C TYR A 138 -27.93 -8.89 4.95
N ARG A 139 -27.09 -7.95 5.40
CA ARG A 139 -26.96 -7.62 6.83
C ARG A 139 -28.29 -7.12 7.42
N LEU A 140 -29.04 -6.29 6.69
CA LEU A 140 -30.34 -5.80 7.13
C LEU A 140 -31.39 -6.92 7.18
N CYS A 141 -31.44 -7.77 6.15
CA CYS A 141 -32.34 -8.94 6.15
C CYS A 141 -32.01 -9.87 7.32
N ASN A 142 -30.74 -10.20 7.53
CA ASN A 142 -30.30 -11.07 8.63
C ASN A 142 -30.61 -10.46 10.01
N ALA A 143 -30.48 -9.14 10.17
CA ALA A 143 -30.83 -8.45 11.41
C ALA A 143 -32.35 -8.35 11.65
N SER A 144 -33.15 -8.42 10.59
CA SER A 144 -34.62 -8.34 10.65
C SER A 144 -35.27 -9.71 10.89
N LEU A 145 -34.54 -10.79 10.66
CA LEU A 145 -35.00 -12.15 10.94
C LEU A 145 -34.92 -12.41 12.45
N PRO A 146 -36.02 -12.85 13.10
CA PRO A 146 -35.97 -13.21 14.51
C PRO A 146 -35.06 -14.43 14.71
N ALA A 147 -34.40 -14.49 15.88
CA ALA A 147 -33.31 -15.44 16.22
C ALA A 147 -33.67 -16.94 16.12
N ASN A 148 -34.92 -17.27 15.80
CA ASN A 148 -35.51 -18.61 15.72
C ASN A 148 -35.97 -19.01 14.30
N SER A 149 -35.56 -18.29 13.26
CA SER A 149 -35.84 -18.68 11.87
C SER A 149 -34.96 -19.88 11.49
N VAL A 150 -35.52 -21.08 11.65
CA VAL A 150 -34.92 -22.40 11.45
C VAL A 150 -34.02 -22.48 10.20
N LYS A 151 -32.76 -22.87 10.38
CA LYS A 151 -31.93 -23.39 9.28
C LYS A 151 -32.41 -24.82 8.99
N LEU A 152 -33.14 -25.02 7.88
CA LEU A 152 -33.37 -26.34 7.30
C LEU A 152 -32.14 -26.80 6.50
#